data_AF-A0A2N6K5T1-F1
#
_entry.id   AF-A0A2N6K5T1-F1
#
_cell.length_a   1.000
_cell.length_b   1.000
_cell.length_c   1.000
_cell.angle_alpha   90.00
_cell.angle_beta   90.00
_cell.angle_gamma   90.00
#
_symmetry.space_group_name_H-M   'P 1'
#
loop_
_entity.id
_entity.type
_entity.pdbx_description
1 polymer ?
#
loop_
_entity_poly.entity_id
_entity_poly.type
_entity_poly.pdbx_seq_one_letter_code
_entity_poly.pdbx_strand_id
1 'polypeptide(L)'
;MKFLQSRLYHKVIFKLAFASLSCLFFFSPLVKAQAQIKKESTSVSNFNHSLIQLTKQQVCPSTQLLPKRIFETAKYYVYICRGDEKNSLGYYVQIYKNSGSKITIPVSNKVGEAYFAKNTGVIYTVTPYELVVTKFSKRNSLVLREKVNNAIAADGQSLTKGCPEGNTSFVEAATKNYIVYICGRETPDTYIAVTKNGTSIITLPLLSNYNSSAKAEDSEYIAIKGKTRYLLNRKMLRVSRDGHNLVKEKVLYWH
;
A
#
# COMPACT_ATOMS: atom_id res chain seq x y z
N MET A 1 37.91 51.23 44.42
CA MET A 1 38.79 52.26 43.85
C MET A 1 38.37 52.53 42.42
N LYS A 2 38.17 53.81 42.09
CA LYS A 2 38.05 54.38 40.73
C LYS A 2 39.44 54.29 40.05
N PHE A 3 39.72 54.45 38.75
CA PHE A 3 39.24 55.23 37.60
C PHE A 3 40.00 54.63 36.39
N LEU A 4 39.55 54.60 35.12
CA LEU A 4 39.48 55.74 34.20
C LEU A 4 38.80 55.33 32.88
N GLN A 5 38.03 56.28 32.34
CA GLN A 5 37.28 56.27 31.09
C GLN A 5 38.09 56.86 29.92
N SER A 6 37.66 56.62 28.68
CA SER A 6 37.41 57.62 27.60
C SER A 6 37.03 56.87 26.31
N ARG A 7 35.78 56.86 25.79
CA ARG A 7 34.95 57.88 25.07
C ARG A 7 35.42 58.25 23.65
N LEU A 8 34.54 58.00 22.66
CA LEU A 8 34.06 58.87 21.55
C LEU A 8 33.31 57.95 20.54
N TYR A 9 31.98 57.84 20.49
CA TYR A 9 30.92 58.78 20.06
C TYR A 9 31.06 59.33 18.63
N HIS A 10 30.27 58.81 17.69
CA HIS A 10 29.63 59.62 16.64
C HIS A 10 28.25 59.06 16.24
N LYS A 11 27.22 59.84 16.58
CA LYS A 11 25.90 59.91 15.94
C LYS A 11 26.10 60.45 14.52
N VAL A 12 25.26 60.04 13.55
CA VAL A 12 24.42 60.95 12.73
C VAL A 12 23.23 60.16 12.18
N ILE A 13 22.11 60.88 12.10
CA ILE A 13 20.72 60.53 11.85
C ILE A 13 20.33 60.91 10.41
N PHE A 14 19.46 60.11 9.79
CA PHE A 14 18.49 60.36 8.71
C PHE A 14 18.92 61.02 7.38
N LYS A 15 18.45 60.43 6.26
CA LYS A 15 17.40 61.03 5.40
C LYS A 15 16.84 60.03 4.37
N LEU A 16 15.51 59.98 4.30
CA LEU A 16 14.71 59.44 3.18
C LEU A 16 14.95 60.26 1.90
N ALA A 17 14.93 59.58 0.76
CA ALA A 17 14.50 60.17 -0.51
C ALA A 17 13.78 59.12 -1.37
N PHE A 18 12.54 59.44 -1.72
CA PHE A 18 11.72 58.82 -2.76
C PHE A 18 12.12 59.37 -4.14
N ALA A 19 12.20 58.50 -5.16
CA ALA A 19 11.98 58.72 -6.60
C ALA A 19 12.57 57.51 -7.34
N SER A 20 12.05 56.95 -8.43
CA SER A 20 10.85 57.16 -9.23
C SER A 20 10.79 56.05 -10.28
N LEU A 21 9.57 55.65 -10.62
CA LEU A 21 9.06 55.17 -11.92
C LEU A 21 9.96 54.44 -12.94
N SER A 22 9.47 53.25 -13.29
CA SER A 22 9.17 52.78 -14.65
C SER A 22 10.31 52.39 -15.58
N CYS A 23 10.45 51.08 -15.80
CA CYS A 23 10.57 50.53 -17.15
C CYS A 23 10.28 49.02 -17.22
N LEU A 24 9.73 48.63 -18.38
CA LEU A 24 9.60 47.28 -18.97
C LEU A 24 8.34 46.47 -18.62
N PHE A 25 7.31 46.50 -19.47
CA PHE A 25 7.16 45.83 -20.78
C PHE A 25 6.65 44.38 -20.66
N PHE A 26 5.40 44.20 -21.13
CA PHE A 26 4.80 43.02 -21.80
C PHE A 26 4.76 41.67 -21.08
N PHE A 27 3.56 41.11 -20.89
CA PHE A 27 3.06 39.88 -21.56
C PHE A 27 1.67 39.48 -21.01
N SER A 28 0.66 39.61 -21.88
CA SER A 28 -0.44 38.65 -22.16
C SER A 28 -1.47 38.22 -21.08
N PRO A 29 -2.73 37.91 -21.49
CA PRO A 29 -3.84 37.69 -20.58
C PRO A 29 -3.77 36.32 -19.89
N LEU A 30 -4.22 36.31 -18.63
CA LEU A 30 -4.40 35.11 -17.82
C LEU A 30 -5.39 34.16 -18.51
N VAL A 31 -4.81 33.11 -19.10
CA VAL A 31 -5.50 31.94 -19.65
C VAL A 31 -6.34 31.28 -18.54
N LYS A 32 -7.58 30.91 -18.90
CA LYS A 32 -8.53 30.15 -18.07
C LYS A 32 -7.88 28.91 -17.45
N ALA A 33 -7.58 28.97 -16.15
CA ALA A 33 -7.29 27.78 -15.34
C ALA A 33 -8.61 27.17 -14.84
N GLN A 34 -9.32 26.50 -15.74
CA GLN A 34 -10.41 25.57 -15.42
C GLN A 34 -10.14 24.27 -16.19
N ALA A 35 -9.10 23.54 -15.79
CA ALA A 35 -8.82 22.21 -16.31
C ALA A 35 -7.99 21.37 -15.33
N GLN A 36 -8.47 21.21 -14.09
CA GLN A 36 -7.91 20.18 -13.20
C GLN A 36 -8.90 19.52 -12.23
N ILE A 37 -10.20 19.82 -12.33
CA ILE A 37 -11.27 19.08 -11.63
C ILE A 37 -11.95 18.13 -12.63
N LYS A 38 -11.20 17.18 -13.21
CA LYS A 38 -11.80 16.07 -13.99
C LYS A 38 -10.89 14.85 -14.21
N LYS A 39 -9.89 14.63 -13.34
CA LYS A 39 -8.99 13.47 -13.45
C LYS A 39 -9.03 12.49 -12.27
N GLU A 40 -9.80 12.77 -11.22
CA GLU A 40 -9.87 11.90 -10.03
C GLU A 40 -11.21 11.15 -9.89
N SER A 41 -12.24 11.54 -10.66
CA SER A 41 -13.53 10.85 -10.71
C SER A 41 -13.66 9.80 -11.83
N THR A 42 -12.63 9.63 -12.66
CA THR A 42 -12.62 8.68 -13.79
C THR A 42 -12.07 7.29 -13.42
N SER A 43 -11.40 7.10 -12.28
CA SER A 43 -10.93 5.76 -11.89
C SER A 43 -12.02 4.94 -11.19
N VAL A 44 -12.84 5.56 -10.33
CA VAL A 44 -13.94 4.88 -9.62
C VAL A 44 -15.11 4.54 -10.56
N SER A 45 -15.42 5.41 -11.54
CA SER A 45 -16.52 5.19 -12.49
C SER A 45 -16.20 4.13 -13.55
N ASN A 46 -14.95 4.05 -14.02
CA ASN A 46 -14.53 3.01 -14.97
C ASN A 46 -14.41 1.62 -14.32
N PHE A 47 -14.11 1.55 -13.01
CA PHE A 47 -14.11 0.28 -12.27
C PHE A 47 -15.51 -0.30 -12.09
N ASN A 48 -16.51 0.52 -11.77
CA ASN A 48 -17.88 0.04 -11.69
C ASN A 48 -18.38 -0.50 -13.04
N HIS A 49 -17.97 0.14 -14.16
CA HIS A 49 -18.33 -0.36 -15.49
C HIS A 49 -17.61 -1.67 -15.86
N SER A 50 -16.37 -1.88 -15.41
CA SER A 50 -15.62 -3.13 -15.65
C SER A 50 -16.11 -4.29 -14.77
N LEU A 51 -16.50 -4.02 -13.51
CA LEU A 51 -17.13 -4.98 -12.60
C LEU A 51 -18.49 -5.45 -13.13
N ILE A 52 -19.26 -4.54 -13.73
CA ILE A 52 -20.54 -4.84 -14.40
C ILE A 52 -20.33 -5.64 -15.70
N GLN A 53 -19.22 -5.44 -16.42
CA GLN A 53 -18.88 -6.26 -17.60
C GLN A 53 -18.37 -7.66 -17.22
N LEU A 54 -17.61 -7.81 -16.14
CA LEU A 54 -17.07 -9.09 -15.67
C LEU A 54 -18.10 -9.96 -14.94
N THR A 55 -19.13 -9.36 -14.36
CA THR A 55 -20.32 -10.09 -13.87
C THR A 55 -21.23 -10.59 -15.00
N LYS A 56 -21.11 -10.03 -16.22
CA LYS A 56 -21.85 -10.49 -17.41
C LYS A 56 -21.21 -11.69 -18.12
N GLN A 57 -19.91 -11.94 -17.96
CA GLN A 57 -19.29 -13.19 -18.39
C GLN A 57 -19.44 -14.25 -17.30
N GLN A 58 -19.86 -15.46 -17.67
CA GLN A 58 -19.94 -16.59 -16.74
C GLN A 58 -18.53 -17.04 -16.33
N VAL A 59 -17.94 -16.34 -15.35
CA VAL A 59 -16.58 -16.60 -14.86
C VAL A 59 -16.55 -17.88 -14.02
N CYS A 60 -17.57 -18.13 -13.23
CA CYS A 60 -17.61 -19.27 -12.33
C CYS A 60 -18.03 -20.57 -13.03
N PRO A 61 -17.69 -21.76 -12.47
CA PRO A 61 -17.90 -23.04 -13.14
C PRO A 61 -19.37 -23.31 -13.50
N SER A 62 -20.30 -22.75 -12.73
CA SER A 62 -21.74 -22.79 -12.96
C SER A 62 -22.32 -21.38 -12.73
N THR A 63 -23.43 -21.07 -13.41
CA THR A 63 -24.16 -19.79 -13.27
C THR A 63 -24.62 -19.53 -11.85
N GLN A 64 -24.91 -20.60 -11.10
CA GLN A 64 -25.37 -20.51 -9.71
C GLN A 64 -24.22 -20.13 -8.74
N LEU A 65 -22.97 -20.39 -9.14
CA LEU A 65 -21.80 -20.20 -8.28
C LEU A 65 -21.22 -18.80 -8.45
N LEU A 66 -21.94 -17.76 -8.07
CA LEU A 66 -21.53 -16.37 -8.26
C LEU A 66 -20.11 -16.05 -7.68
N PRO A 67 -19.37 -15.10 -8.29
CA PRO A 67 -18.13 -14.58 -7.69
C PRO A 67 -18.38 -13.99 -6.29
N LYS A 68 -17.50 -14.31 -5.34
CA LYS A 68 -17.48 -13.75 -3.97
C LYS A 68 -16.34 -12.76 -3.76
N ARG A 69 -15.24 -12.92 -4.51
CA ARG A 69 -14.04 -12.09 -4.42
C ARG A 69 -13.45 -11.92 -5.81
N ILE A 70 -12.84 -10.76 -6.04
CA ILE A 70 -12.09 -10.45 -7.25
C ILE A 70 -10.73 -9.90 -6.81
N PHE A 71 -9.66 -10.44 -7.39
CA PHE A 71 -8.31 -9.95 -7.20
C PHE A 71 -7.72 -9.64 -8.57
N GLU A 72 -7.23 -8.44 -8.74
CA GLU A 72 -6.64 -7.98 -9.98
C GLU A 72 -5.15 -7.76 -9.78
N THR A 73 -4.36 -8.33 -10.68
CA THR A 73 -2.91 -8.13 -10.77
C THR A 73 -2.59 -7.43 -12.10
N ALA A 74 -1.30 -7.20 -12.37
CA ALA A 74 -0.89 -6.69 -13.67
C ALA A 74 -1.29 -7.64 -14.81
N LYS A 75 -1.18 -8.96 -14.59
CA LYS A 75 -1.34 -9.96 -15.66
C LYS A 75 -2.62 -10.80 -15.57
N TYR A 76 -3.23 -10.88 -14.40
CA TYR A 76 -4.34 -11.79 -14.14
C TYR A 76 -5.52 -11.11 -13.47
N TYR A 77 -6.71 -11.59 -13.81
CA TYR A 77 -7.87 -11.52 -12.92
C TYR A 77 -8.01 -12.86 -12.20
N VAL A 78 -8.24 -12.82 -10.90
CA VAL A 78 -8.48 -13.99 -10.07
C VAL A 78 -9.81 -13.82 -9.36
N TYR A 79 -10.68 -14.81 -9.47
CA TYR A 79 -11.98 -14.84 -8.84
C TYR A 79 -12.05 -15.99 -7.86
N ILE A 80 -12.72 -15.74 -6.74
CA ILE A 80 -13.16 -16.81 -5.84
C ILE A 80 -14.67 -16.93 -6.01
N CYS A 81 -15.12 -18.05 -6.53
CA CYS A 81 -16.53 -18.35 -6.74
C CYS A 81 -17.14 -19.05 -5.52
N ARG A 82 -18.47 -19.01 -5.39
CA ARG A 82 -19.17 -19.81 -4.37
C ARG A 82 -18.89 -21.30 -4.55
N GLY A 83 -18.98 -22.05 -3.45
CA GLY A 83 -18.88 -23.50 -3.44
C GLY A 83 -20.22 -24.18 -3.64
N ASP A 84 -20.13 -25.47 -3.93
CA ASP A 84 -21.25 -26.41 -4.00
C ASP A 84 -21.05 -27.51 -2.94
N GLU A 85 -21.90 -28.54 -2.96
CA GLU A 85 -21.83 -29.67 -2.03
C GLU A 85 -20.49 -30.41 -2.09
N LYS A 86 -19.87 -30.49 -3.27
CA LYS A 86 -18.60 -31.19 -3.49
C LYS A 86 -17.41 -30.34 -3.05
N ASN A 87 -17.46 -29.05 -3.32
CA ASN A 87 -16.38 -28.09 -3.08
C ASN A 87 -16.91 -26.90 -2.27
N SER A 88 -17.19 -27.12 -0.99
CA SER A 88 -17.83 -26.15 -0.10
C SER A 88 -17.04 -24.84 0.06
N LEU A 89 -15.71 -24.90 -0.06
CA LEU A 89 -14.83 -23.72 -0.02
C LEU A 89 -14.85 -22.88 -1.31
N GLY A 90 -15.48 -23.37 -2.37
CA GLY A 90 -15.56 -22.67 -3.65
C GLY A 90 -14.48 -23.03 -4.64
N TYR A 91 -14.39 -22.20 -5.67
CA TYR A 91 -13.48 -22.39 -6.80
C TYR A 91 -12.61 -21.16 -6.98
N TYR A 92 -11.33 -21.40 -7.16
CA TYR A 92 -10.37 -20.42 -7.62
C TYR A 92 -10.38 -20.41 -9.15
N VAL A 93 -10.63 -19.25 -9.73
CA VAL A 93 -10.65 -19.05 -11.19
C VAL A 93 -9.65 -17.97 -11.55
N GLN A 94 -8.61 -18.31 -12.30
CA GLN A 94 -7.60 -17.35 -12.76
C GLN A 94 -7.68 -17.20 -14.27
N ILE A 95 -7.73 -15.96 -14.73
CA ILE A 95 -7.82 -15.59 -16.14
C ILE A 95 -6.62 -14.71 -16.49
N TYR A 96 -5.83 -15.12 -17.47
CA TYR A 96 -4.73 -14.29 -17.99
C TYR A 96 -5.30 -13.19 -18.89
N LYS A 97 -4.99 -11.93 -18.57
CA LYS A 97 -5.61 -10.76 -19.22
C LYS A 97 -5.36 -10.70 -20.72
N ASN A 98 -4.18 -11.14 -21.17
CA ASN A 98 -3.77 -10.97 -22.56
C ASN A 98 -4.35 -12.03 -23.50
N SER A 99 -4.54 -13.27 -23.04
CA SER A 99 -5.06 -14.36 -23.89
C SER A 99 -6.47 -14.81 -23.51
N GLY A 100 -6.98 -14.39 -22.36
CA GLY A 100 -8.21 -14.94 -21.76
C GLY A 100 -8.06 -16.38 -21.26
N SER A 101 -6.87 -16.97 -21.30
CA SER A 101 -6.64 -18.35 -20.82
C SER A 101 -7.07 -18.48 -19.36
N LYS A 102 -7.90 -19.48 -19.08
CA LYS A 102 -8.60 -19.65 -17.82
C LYS A 102 -8.19 -20.96 -17.14
N ILE A 103 -7.92 -20.89 -15.85
CA ILE A 103 -7.74 -22.03 -14.96
C ILE A 103 -8.85 -21.99 -13.91
N THR A 104 -9.50 -23.11 -13.69
CA THR A 104 -10.53 -23.29 -12.66
C THR A 104 -10.15 -24.48 -11.79
N ILE A 105 -9.97 -24.25 -10.50
CA ILE A 105 -9.56 -25.30 -9.55
C ILE A 105 -10.27 -25.11 -8.20
N PRO A 106 -10.62 -26.20 -7.49
CA PRO A 106 -11.23 -26.09 -6.17
C PRO A 106 -10.32 -25.36 -5.17
N VAL A 107 -10.92 -24.55 -4.32
CA VAL A 107 -10.23 -23.99 -3.15
C VAL A 107 -10.00 -25.11 -2.16
N SER A 108 -8.72 -25.39 -1.89
CA SER A 108 -8.28 -26.44 -0.97
C SER A 108 -8.23 -25.97 0.49
N ASN A 109 -8.01 -24.68 0.73
CA ASN A 109 -7.98 -24.09 2.06
C ASN A 109 -8.24 -22.58 2.02
N LYS A 110 -8.68 -22.00 3.14
CA LYS A 110 -8.87 -20.57 3.35
C LYS A 110 -8.40 -20.16 4.74
N VAL A 111 -7.60 -19.11 4.83
CA VAL A 111 -7.19 -18.51 6.10
C VAL A 111 -7.37 -16.99 6.01
N GLY A 112 -8.35 -16.44 6.74
CA GLY A 112 -8.72 -15.03 6.57
C GLY A 112 -9.19 -14.76 5.14
N GLU A 113 -8.53 -13.82 4.46
CA GLU A 113 -8.72 -13.49 3.04
C GLU A 113 -7.63 -14.13 2.13
N ALA A 114 -6.84 -15.07 2.64
CA ALA A 114 -5.97 -15.91 1.83
C ALA A 114 -6.70 -17.17 1.35
N TYR A 115 -6.68 -17.40 0.03
CA TYR A 115 -7.26 -18.58 -0.61
C TYR A 115 -6.17 -19.42 -1.23
N PHE A 116 -6.26 -20.73 -1.03
CA PHE A 116 -5.27 -21.70 -1.49
C PHE A 116 -5.93 -22.71 -2.42
N ALA A 117 -5.44 -22.85 -3.63
CA ALA A 117 -5.89 -23.88 -4.56
C ALA A 117 -4.69 -24.73 -5.01
N LYS A 118 -4.91 -26.04 -5.16
CA LYS A 118 -3.86 -26.99 -5.54
C LYS A 118 -4.22 -27.61 -6.88
N ASN A 119 -3.26 -27.62 -7.78
CA ASN A 119 -3.34 -28.34 -9.04
C ASN A 119 -2.01 -29.07 -9.25
N THR A 120 -2.02 -30.28 -9.79
CA THR A 120 -0.85 -31.11 -10.12
C THR A 120 0.53 -30.46 -9.90
N GLY A 121 1.10 -30.66 -8.71
CA GLY A 121 2.46 -30.20 -8.41
C GLY A 121 2.63 -28.69 -8.19
N VAL A 122 1.54 -27.92 -8.03
CA VAL A 122 1.54 -26.46 -7.89
C VAL A 122 0.50 -26.00 -6.85
N ILE A 123 0.87 -25.01 -6.04
CA ILE A 123 -0.02 -24.30 -5.12
C ILE A 123 -0.20 -22.87 -5.61
N TYR A 124 -1.46 -22.47 -5.79
CA TYR A 124 -1.90 -21.12 -6.07
C TYR A 124 -2.38 -20.50 -4.76
N THR A 125 -1.83 -19.35 -4.41
CA THR A 125 -2.21 -18.57 -3.24
C THR A 125 -2.56 -17.16 -3.69
N VAL A 126 -3.77 -16.71 -3.38
CA VAL A 126 -4.16 -15.32 -3.59
C VAL A 126 -4.59 -14.71 -2.27
N THR A 127 -4.15 -13.49 -2.06
CA THR A 127 -4.49 -12.64 -0.92
C THR A 127 -4.93 -11.27 -1.44
N PRO A 128 -5.45 -10.37 -0.61
CA PRO A 128 -5.72 -8.99 -1.04
C PRO A 128 -4.49 -8.26 -1.59
N TYR A 129 -3.28 -8.76 -1.34
CA TYR A 129 -2.06 -8.02 -1.60
C TYR A 129 -1.10 -8.67 -2.60
N GLU A 130 -1.15 -10.00 -2.72
CA GLU A 130 -0.31 -10.72 -3.67
C GLU A 130 -0.95 -12.00 -4.18
N LEU A 131 -0.59 -12.33 -5.41
CA LEU A 131 -0.76 -13.62 -6.05
C LEU A 131 0.57 -14.34 -6.05
N VAL A 132 0.61 -15.55 -5.49
CA VAL A 132 1.81 -16.38 -5.39
C VAL A 132 1.52 -17.77 -5.94
N VAL A 133 2.36 -18.24 -6.85
CA VAL A 133 2.32 -19.60 -7.38
C VAL A 133 3.63 -20.30 -7.04
N THR A 134 3.55 -21.48 -6.43
CA THR A 134 4.72 -22.26 -6.00
C THR A 134 4.62 -23.69 -6.49
N LYS A 135 5.76 -24.33 -6.80
CA LYS A 135 5.78 -25.77 -7.08
C LYS A 135 5.66 -26.54 -5.77
N PHE A 136 4.85 -27.58 -5.76
CA PHE A 136 4.76 -28.57 -4.70
C PHE A 136 5.92 -29.57 -4.84
N SER A 137 7.11 -29.16 -4.41
CA SER A 137 8.32 -29.98 -4.38
C SER A 137 9.01 -29.85 -3.03
N LYS A 138 10.00 -30.71 -2.73
CA LYS A 138 10.71 -30.71 -1.43
C LYS A 138 11.24 -29.33 -0.98
N ARG A 139 11.44 -28.36 -1.89
CA ARG A 139 11.92 -27.01 -1.59
C ARG A 139 10.91 -25.88 -1.86
N ASN A 140 9.66 -26.18 -2.22
CA ASN A 140 8.62 -25.19 -2.58
C ASN A 140 9.18 -23.98 -3.37
N SER A 141 9.59 -24.19 -4.62
CA SER A 141 10.16 -23.12 -5.44
C SER A 141 9.09 -22.14 -5.91
N LEU A 142 9.37 -20.84 -5.79
CA LEU A 142 8.54 -19.77 -6.34
C LEU A 142 8.48 -19.86 -7.87
N VAL A 143 7.28 -19.90 -8.44
CA VAL A 143 7.04 -19.85 -9.89
C VAL A 143 6.64 -18.44 -10.31
N LEU A 144 5.73 -17.83 -9.54
CA LEU A 144 5.18 -16.51 -9.83
C LEU A 144 4.91 -15.79 -8.52
N ARG A 145 5.22 -14.49 -8.49
CA ARG A 145 4.73 -13.54 -7.49
C ARG A 145 4.30 -12.27 -8.20
N GLU A 146 3.05 -11.85 -8.01
CA GLU A 146 2.55 -10.57 -8.49
C GLU A 146 1.88 -9.80 -7.35
N LYS A 147 2.04 -8.47 -7.38
CA LYS A 147 1.26 -7.56 -6.53
C LYS A 147 -0.19 -7.59 -6.99
N VAL A 148 -1.11 -7.66 -6.04
CA VAL A 148 -2.53 -7.43 -6.28
C VAL A 148 -2.76 -5.92 -6.21
N ASN A 149 -3.22 -5.36 -7.32
CA ASN A 149 -3.52 -3.95 -7.48
C ASN A 149 -4.87 -3.62 -6.86
N ASN A 150 -5.86 -4.49 -7.06
CA ASN A 150 -7.21 -4.33 -6.52
C ASN A 150 -7.71 -5.66 -5.96
N ALA A 151 -8.32 -5.62 -4.78
CA ALA A 151 -8.97 -6.77 -4.17
C ALA A 151 -10.35 -6.34 -3.70
N ILE A 152 -11.40 -7.00 -4.19
CA ILE A 152 -12.78 -6.52 -4.06
C ILE A 152 -13.68 -7.66 -3.56
N ALA A 153 -14.55 -7.35 -2.62
CA ALA A 153 -15.59 -8.22 -2.12
C ALA A 153 -16.83 -8.23 -3.04
N ALA A 154 -17.77 -9.15 -2.79
CA ALA A 154 -18.99 -9.28 -3.59
C ALA A 154 -19.91 -8.05 -3.55
N ASP A 155 -19.81 -7.26 -2.48
CA ASP A 155 -20.52 -6.00 -2.29
C ASP A 155 -19.79 -4.79 -2.89
N GLY A 156 -18.66 -5.01 -3.56
CA GLY A 156 -17.84 -3.95 -4.16
C GLY A 156 -16.85 -3.29 -3.20
N GLN A 157 -16.83 -3.67 -1.92
CA GLN A 157 -15.89 -3.07 -0.96
C GLN A 157 -14.46 -3.54 -1.22
N SER A 158 -13.50 -2.63 -1.05
CA SER A 158 -12.08 -2.96 -1.10
C SER A 158 -11.67 -3.84 0.08
N LEU A 159 -10.86 -4.86 -0.21
CA LEU A 159 -10.27 -5.78 0.78
C LEU A 159 -8.86 -5.35 1.18
N THR A 160 -8.20 -4.53 0.37
CA THR A 160 -6.87 -4.01 0.72
C THR A 160 -7.02 -2.97 1.81
N LYS A 161 -6.19 -3.12 2.84
CA LYS A 161 -6.08 -2.15 3.92
C LYS A 161 -4.73 -1.47 3.79
N GLY A 162 -4.76 -0.15 3.64
CA GLY A 162 -3.60 0.72 3.52
C GLY A 162 -3.69 1.88 4.51
N CYS A 163 -3.14 3.03 4.14
CA CYS A 163 -3.32 4.25 4.93
C CYS A 163 -4.80 4.65 5.00
N PRO A 164 -5.27 5.18 6.15
CA PRO A 164 -6.62 5.69 6.30
C PRO A 164 -6.91 6.79 5.26
N GLU A 165 -8.19 6.97 4.93
CA GLU A 165 -8.60 8.05 4.04
C GLU A 165 -8.12 9.41 4.55
N GLY A 166 -7.61 10.23 3.63
CA GLY A 166 -7.01 11.53 3.96
C GLY A 166 -5.55 11.48 4.42
N ASN A 167 -4.95 10.29 4.56
CA ASN A 167 -3.51 10.14 4.80
C ASN A 167 -2.76 9.69 3.53
N THR A 168 -1.54 10.20 3.37
CA THR A 168 -0.56 9.76 2.38
C THR A 168 0.24 8.58 2.91
N SER A 169 0.56 7.63 2.02
CA SER A 169 1.53 6.57 2.30
C SER A 169 2.94 7.07 2.01
N PHE A 170 3.74 7.24 3.06
CA PHE A 170 5.17 7.58 2.97
C PHE A 170 6.05 6.38 2.67
N VAL A 171 5.64 5.20 3.16
CA VAL A 171 6.30 3.93 2.87
C VAL A 171 5.26 2.83 2.73
N GLU A 172 5.38 2.02 1.68
CA GLU A 172 4.74 0.71 1.57
C GLU A 172 5.84 -0.37 1.50
N ALA A 173 5.93 -1.20 2.53
CA ALA A 173 6.89 -2.28 2.62
C ALA A 173 6.21 -3.64 2.67
N ALA A 174 6.70 -4.63 1.92
CA ALA A 174 6.22 -6.00 1.99
C ALA A 174 7.33 -6.96 2.44
N THR A 175 6.97 -7.88 3.32
CA THR A 175 7.83 -8.96 3.83
C THR A 175 7.26 -10.32 3.41
N LYS A 176 7.71 -11.42 4.02
CA LYS A 176 7.16 -12.74 3.72
C LYS A 176 5.69 -12.82 4.17
N ASN A 177 5.38 -12.33 5.37
CA ASN A 177 4.06 -12.51 5.98
C ASN A 177 3.31 -11.20 6.24
N TYR A 178 3.96 -10.04 6.12
CA TYR A 178 3.38 -8.75 6.47
C TYR A 178 3.47 -7.75 5.33
N ILE A 179 2.54 -6.81 5.33
CA ILE A 179 2.66 -5.54 4.62
C ILE A 179 2.56 -4.44 5.65
N VAL A 180 3.46 -3.48 5.54
CA VAL A 180 3.59 -2.39 6.49
C VAL A 180 3.49 -1.07 5.73
N TYR A 181 2.61 -0.21 6.20
CA TYR A 181 2.45 1.15 5.71
C TYR A 181 2.93 2.11 6.77
N ILE A 182 3.69 3.11 6.33
CA ILE A 182 3.94 4.31 7.10
C ILE A 182 3.08 5.41 6.53
N CYS A 183 2.16 5.93 7.35
CA CYS A 183 1.12 6.84 6.96
C CYS A 183 1.26 8.17 7.70
N GLY A 184 0.69 9.22 7.12
CA GLY A 184 0.53 10.52 7.75
C GLY A 184 -0.02 11.53 6.74
N ARG A 185 -0.19 12.80 7.12
CA ARG A 185 -0.67 13.84 6.18
C ARG A 185 0.49 14.60 5.57
N GLU A 186 1.19 15.34 6.40
CA GLU A 186 2.36 16.15 6.00
C GLU A 186 3.66 15.46 6.36
N THR A 187 3.67 14.72 7.48
CA THR A 187 4.81 13.96 7.99
C THR A 187 4.33 12.56 8.40
N PRO A 188 5.21 11.54 8.37
CA PRO A 188 4.83 10.20 8.78
C PRO A 188 4.62 10.15 10.30
N ASP A 189 3.43 9.73 10.73
CA ASP A 189 3.02 9.71 12.14
C ASP A 189 2.42 8.37 12.57
N THR A 190 2.07 7.49 11.62
CA THR A 190 1.30 6.29 11.87
C THR A 190 1.97 5.08 11.23
N TYR A 191 2.13 4.02 12.02
CA TYR A 191 2.59 2.71 11.62
C TYR A 191 1.40 1.77 11.48
N ILE A 192 1.24 1.14 10.32
CA ILE A 192 0.20 0.14 10.08
C ILE A 192 0.85 -1.14 9.58
N ALA A 193 0.75 -2.24 10.33
CA ALA A 193 1.16 -3.55 9.86
C ALA A 193 -0.06 -4.47 9.69
N VAL A 194 -0.15 -5.10 8.53
CA VAL A 194 -1.21 -6.04 8.17
C VAL A 194 -0.59 -7.39 7.86
N THR A 195 -1.14 -8.46 8.41
CA THR A 195 -0.77 -9.81 7.96
C THR A 195 -1.30 -10.04 6.55
N LYS A 196 -0.50 -10.62 5.65
CA LYS A 196 -0.88 -10.80 4.24
C LYS A 196 -2.15 -11.64 4.03
N ASN A 197 -2.46 -12.52 4.98
CA ASN A 197 -3.72 -13.26 4.99
C ASN A 197 -4.94 -12.42 5.45
N GLY A 198 -4.75 -11.15 5.78
CA GLY A 198 -5.79 -10.21 6.19
C GLY A 198 -6.37 -10.45 7.60
N THR A 199 -5.82 -11.38 8.38
CA THR A 199 -6.40 -11.76 9.69
C THR A 199 -6.13 -10.76 10.80
N SER A 200 -5.07 -9.96 10.69
CA SER A 200 -4.63 -9.10 11.78
C SER A 200 -4.04 -7.81 11.27
N ILE A 201 -4.38 -6.72 11.97
CA ILE A 201 -3.91 -5.36 11.69
C ILE A 201 -3.48 -4.75 13.00
N ILE A 202 -2.35 -4.05 12.95
CA ILE A 202 -1.86 -3.25 14.05
C ILE A 202 -1.67 -1.84 13.52
N THR A 203 -2.37 -0.89 14.14
CA THR A 203 -2.20 0.54 13.90
C THR A 203 -1.62 1.16 15.17
N LEU A 204 -0.48 1.83 15.06
CA LEU A 204 0.24 2.44 16.17
C LEU A 204 0.78 3.81 15.76
N PRO A 205 0.85 4.77 16.68
CA PRO A 205 1.60 5.99 16.42
C PRO A 205 3.10 5.66 16.29
N LEU A 206 3.78 6.36 15.40
CA LEU A 206 5.22 6.38 15.33
C LEU A 206 5.79 7.16 16.52
N LEU A 207 6.98 6.74 16.98
CA LEU A 207 7.73 7.53 17.93
C LEU A 207 8.24 8.80 17.25
N SER A 208 8.01 9.96 17.87
CA SER A 208 8.40 11.29 17.35
C SER A 208 9.90 11.48 17.14
N ASN A 209 10.75 10.64 17.73
CA ASN A 209 12.20 10.63 17.59
C ASN A 209 12.71 9.49 16.67
N TYR A 210 11.90 9.08 15.70
CA TYR A 210 12.34 8.12 14.69
C TYR A 210 13.53 8.70 13.92
N ASN A 211 14.52 7.86 13.63
CA ASN A 211 15.78 8.31 13.03
C ASN A 211 15.53 8.61 11.55
N SER A 212 15.02 9.82 11.26
CA SER A 212 14.88 10.33 9.90
C SER A 212 16.27 10.74 9.41
N SER A 213 17.04 9.77 8.94
CA SER A 213 18.27 10.08 8.22
C SER A 213 17.94 10.99 7.02
N ALA A 214 18.82 11.96 6.73
CA ALA A 214 18.71 12.83 5.55
C ALA A 214 18.68 12.04 4.22
N LYS A 215 19.07 10.76 4.25
CA LYS A 215 18.87 9.79 3.18
C LYS A 215 17.71 8.87 3.56
N ALA A 216 16.63 8.90 2.78
CA ALA A 216 15.44 8.05 2.97
C ALA A 216 15.76 6.54 3.06
N GLU A 217 16.94 6.13 2.60
CA GLU A 217 17.40 4.73 2.59
C GLU A 217 17.78 4.19 3.98
N ASP A 218 18.08 5.07 4.94
CA ASP A 218 18.47 4.71 6.32
C ASP A 218 17.37 5.04 7.35
N SER A 219 16.17 5.43 6.90
CA SER A 219 15.06 5.73 7.80
C SER A 219 14.62 4.48 8.57
N GLU A 220 14.58 4.61 9.89
CA GLU A 220 14.01 3.60 10.78
C GLU A 220 12.68 4.10 11.34
N TYR A 221 11.61 3.39 11.05
CA TYR A 221 10.28 3.68 11.58
C TYR A 221 10.02 2.78 12.79
N ILE A 222 9.77 3.40 13.94
CA ILE A 222 9.64 2.70 15.20
C ILE A 222 8.29 3.03 15.83
N ALA A 223 7.57 1.99 16.22
CA ALA A 223 6.35 2.09 17.02
C ALA A 223 6.45 1.20 18.26
N ILE A 224 5.77 1.57 19.34
CA ILE A 224 5.79 0.82 20.62
C ILE A 224 4.36 0.59 21.10
N LYS A 225 4.07 -0.64 21.54
CA LYS A 225 2.85 -1.01 22.27
C LYS A 225 3.22 -1.77 23.54
N GLY A 226 3.17 -1.08 24.68
CA GLY A 226 3.65 -1.63 25.95
C GLY A 226 5.12 -2.05 25.85
N LYS A 227 5.42 -3.30 26.19
CA LYS A 227 6.77 -3.88 26.10
C LYS A 227 7.19 -4.34 24.70
N THR A 228 6.33 -4.18 23.70
CA THR A 228 6.58 -4.64 22.33
C THR A 228 7.02 -3.48 21.44
N ARG A 229 8.20 -3.61 20.82
CA ARG A 229 8.78 -2.65 19.88
C ARG A 229 8.69 -3.20 18.45
N TYR A 230 8.19 -2.37 17.55
CA TYR A 230 8.05 -2.62 16.13
C TYR A 230 9.04 -1.71 15.40
N LEU A 231 9.90 -2.29 14.57
CA LEU A 231 10.89 -1.57 13.79
C LEU A 231 10.76 -2.00 12.33
N LEU A 232 10.62 -1.01 11.46
CA LEU A 232 10.67 -1.18 10.02
C LEU A 232 11.80 -0.32 9.45
N ASN A 233 12.66 -0.93 8.65
CA ASN A 233 13.58 -0.23 7.77
C ASN A 233 13.66 -0.97 6.43
N ARG A 234 14.39 -0.43 5.45
CA ARG A 234 14.47 -1.00 4.09
C ARG A 234 15.01 -2.43 4.03
N LYS A 235 15.69 -2.89 5.09
CA LYS A 235 16.30 -4.23 5.15
C LYS A 235 15.37 -5.24 5.82
N MET A 236 14.68 -4.85 6.88
CA MET A 236 13.89 -5.79 7.68
C MET A 236 12.71 -5.15 8.43
N LEU A 237 11.72 -5.99 8.67
CA LEU A 237 10.74 -5.83 9.73
C LEU A 237 11.22 -6.61 10.96
N ARG A 238 11.24 -5.97 12.13
CA ARG A 238 11.55 -6.59 13.41
C ARG A 238 10.48 -6.25 14.44
N VAL A 239 9.93 -7.27 15.08
CA VAL A 239 9.06 -7.12 16.26
C VAL A 239 9.75 -7.80 17.42
N SER A 240 9.92 -7.07 18.52
CA SER A 240 10.61 -7.56 19.73
C SER A 240 9.80 -7.25 20.98
N ARG A 241 9.87 -8.11 21.99
CA ARG A 241 9.25 -7.90 23.30
C ARG A 241 10.28 -8.19 24.38
N ASP A 242 10.47 -7.25 25.30
CA ASP A 242 11.48 -7.35 26.37
C ASP A 242 12.88 -7.73 25.84
N GLY A 243 13.27 -7.19 24.68
CA GLY A 243 14.56 -7.48 24.02
C GLY A 243 14.60 -8.77 23.18
N HIS A 244 13.62 -9.67 23.30
CA HIS A 244 13.53 -10.91 22.52
C HIS A 244 12.84 -10.68 21.17
N ASN A 245 13.40 -11.21 20.08
CA ASN A 245 12.79 -11.12 18.75
C ASN A 245 11.62 -12.09 18.62
N LEU A 246 10.42 -11.55 18.38
CA LEU A 246 9.22 -12.32 18.06
C LEU A 246 9.09 -12.51 16.53
N VAL A 247 9.42 -11.47 15.77
CA VAL A 247 9.40 -11.48 14.31
C VAL A 247 10.67 -10.81 13.80
N LYS A 248 11.31 -11.42 12.80
CA LYS A 248 12.42 -10.82 12.06
C LYS A 248 12.35 -11.29 10.60
N GLU A 249 11.83 -10.44 9.73
CA GLU A 249 11.62 -10.76 8.32
C GLU A 249 12.36 -9.78 7.42
N LYS A 250 12.93 -10.29 6.34
CA LYS A 250 13.52 -9.46 5.28
C LYS A 250 12.42 -8.71 4.54
N VAL A 251 12.66 -7.43 4.28
CA VAL A 251 11.82 -6.64 3.36
C VAL A 251 12.11 -7.09 1.93
N LEU A 252 11.05 -7.49 1.23
CA LEU A 252 11.07 -7.98 -0.15
C LEU A 252 10.72 -6.87 -1.15
N TYR A 253 9.96 -5.87 -0.71
CA TYR A 253 9.51 -4.72 -1.50
C TYR A 253 9.46 -3.48 -0.62
N TRP A 254 9.87 -2.33 -1.16
CA TRP A 254 9.88 -1.03 -0.49
C TRP A 254 9.54 0.05 -1.52
N HIS A 255 8.45 0.78 -1.28
CA HIS A 255 8.01 1.91 -2.09
C HIS A 255 7.86 3.15 -1.22
#